data_AF-A0A0W7YQW2-F1
#
_entry.id   AF-A0A0W7YQW2-F1
#
_cell.length_a   1.000
_cell.length_b   1.000
_cell.length_c   1.000
_cell.angle_alpha   90.00
_cell.angle_beta   90.00
_cell.angle_gamma   90.00
#
_symmetry.space_group_name_H-M   'P 1'
#
loop_
_entity.id
_entity.type
_entity.pdbx_description
1 polymer ?
#
loop_
_entity_poly.entity_id
_entity_poly.type
_entity_poly.pdbx_seq_one_letter_code
_entity_poly.pdbx_strand_id
1 'polypeptide(L)' 'MNFGQAIEALKDGKKVARNGWNGKGMWLKLIPSGNAMFKGYHMKDCIGMKTANNLMQPGWLASQIEMLAEDWEIVD' A
#
# COMPACT_ATOMS: atom_id res chain seq x y z
N MET A 1 -13.04 -5.84 4.14
CA MET A 1 -12.48 -5.17 5.35
C MET A 1 -12.60 -3.66 5.14
N ASN A 2 -12.76 -2.88 6.21
CA ASN A 2 -12.73 -1.42 6.10
C ASN A 2 -11.28 -0.90 5.98
N PHE A 3 -11.12 0.39 5.66
CA PHE A 3 -9.80 1.00 5.51
C PHE A 3 -8.94 0.92 6.78
N GLY A 4 -9.52 1.10 7.97
CA GLY A 4 -8.79 0.98 9.24
C GLY A 4 -8.18 -0.41 9.43
N GLN A 5 -8.95 -1.46 9.16
CA GLN A 5 -8.47 -2.85 9.18
C GLN A 5 -7.38 -3.10 8.13
N ALA A 6 -7.48 -2.46 6.95
CA ALA A 6 -6.44 -2.54 5.93
C ALA A 6 -5.13 -1.90 6.43
N ILE A 7 -5.21 -0.76 7.13
CA ILE A 7 -4.03 -0.12 7.76
C ILE A 7 -3.40 -1.03 8.82
N GLU A 8 -4.20 -1.69 9.67
CA GLU A 8 -3.66 -2.64 10.66
C GLU A 8 -2.98 -3.83 9.97
N ALA A 9 -3.58 -4.39 8.92
CA ALA A 9 -2.96 -5.46 8.14
C ALA A 9 -1.62 -5.03 7.49
N LEU A 10 -1.55 -3.79 6.99
CA LEU A 10 -0.30 -3.22 6.47
C LEU A 10 0.79 -3.13 7.54
N LYS A 11 0.44 -2.70 8.76
CA LYS A 11 1.37 -2.65 9.91
C LYS A 11 1.85 -4.05 10.31
N ASP A 12 0.98 -5.05 10.18
CA ASP A 12 1.32 -6.48 10.37
C ASP A 12 2.15 -7.07 9.19
N GLY A 13 2.59 -6.23 8.25
CA GLY A 13 3.44 -6.62 7.14
C GLY A 13 2.70 -7.33 6.00
N LYS A 14 1.37 -7.41 6.06
CA LYS A 14 0.54 -7.98 4.99
C LYS A 14 0.45 -7.03 3.80
N LYS A 15 0.08 -7.58 2.64
CA LYS A 15 -0.33 -6.78 1.49
C LYS A 15 -1.85 -6.68 1.49
N VAL A 16 -2.38 -5.56 1.04
CA VAL A 16 -3.82 -5.37 0.89
C VAL A 16 -4.17 -4.82 -0.48
N ALA A 17 -5.37 -5.14 -0.96
CA ALA A 17 -5.90 -4.61 -2.21
C ALA A 17 -7.41 -4.37 -2.07
N ARG A 18 -7.95 -3.53 -2.94
CA ARG A 18 -9.40 -3.38 -3.13
C ARG A 18 -9.89 -4.51 -4.04
N ASN A 19 -11.09 -5.01 -3.83
CA ASN A 19 -11.66 -6.07 -4.69
C ASN A 19 -11.62 -5.67 -6.19
N GLY A 20 -11.94 -4.39 -6.49
CA GLY A 20 -11.86 -3.85 -7.86
C GLY A 20 -10.45 -3.73 -8.47
N TRP A 21 -9.39 -3.92 -7.69
CA TRP A 21 -7.99 -3.88 -8.16
C TRP A 21 -7.43 -5.25 -8.54
N ASN A 22 -8.03 -6.34 -8.03
CA ASN A 22 -7.49 -7.70 -8.11
C ASN A 22 -7.42 -8.28 -9.55
N GLY A 23 -7.94 -7.59 -10.56
CA GLY A 23 -7.73 -7.92 -11.97
C GLY A 23 -6.41 -7.40 -12.59
N LYS A 24 -5.68 -6.52 -11.90
CA LYS A 24 -4.46 -5.87 -12.41
C LYS A 24 -3.20 -6.18 -11.57
N GLY A 25 -3.31 -7.10 -10.59
CA GLY A 25 -2.19 -7.46 -9.72
C GLY A 25 -1.62 -6.28 -8.93
N MET A 26 -2.49 -5.33 -8.56
CA MET A 26 -2.17 -4.15 -7.77
C MET A 26 -2.40 -4.42 -6.29
N TRP A 27 -1.49 -3.94 -5.44
CA TRP A 27 -1.61 -4.05 -3.98
C TRP A 27 -0.81 -2.97 -3.27
N LEU A 28 -1.17 -2.73 -2.01
CA LEU A 28 -0.45 -1.86 -1.08
C LEU A 28 0.36 -2.69 -0.09
N LYS A 29 1.51 -2.18 0.34
CA LYS A 29 2.30 -2.71 1.45
C LYS A 29 2.97 -1.56 2.20
N LEU A 30 3.14 -1.71 3.52
CA LEU A 30 4.01 -0.84 4.29
C LEU A 30 5.46 -1.10 3.87
N ILE A 31 6.12 -0.08 3.34
CA ILE A 31 7.55 -0.07 3.06
C ILE A 31 8.22 0.56 4.29
N PRO A 32 8.90 -0.23 5.15
CA PRO A 32 9.66 0.34 6.24
C PRO A 32 10.83 1.16 5.70
N SER A 33 11.27 2.14 6.48
CA SER A 33 12.53 2.81 6.25
C SER A 33 13.67 1.80 6.16
N GLY A 34 14.63 2.08 5.28
CA GLY A 34 15.72 1.17 4.98
C GLY A 34 16.83 1.85 4.19
N ASN A 35 17.49 1.10 3.30
CA ASN A 35 18.62 1.59 2.50
C ASN A 35 18.22 2.55 1.37
N ALA A 36 16.92 2.80 1.16
CA ALA A 36 16.47 3.76 0.17
C ALA A 36 16.83 5.19 0.63
N MET A 37 17.64 5.86 -0.19
CA MET A 37 18.13 7.21 0.06
C MET A 37 18.00 8.07 -1.20
N PHE A 38 17.71 9.35 -1.02
CA PHE A 38 17.79 10.34 -2.10
C PHE A 38 18.74 11.46 -1.67
N LYS A 39 19.85 11.62 -2.41
CA LYS A 39 20.87 12.65 -2.13
C LYS A 39 21.38 12.66 -0.68
N GLY A 40 21.60 11.49 -0.08
CA GLY A 40 22.08 11.41 1.31
C GLY A 40 20.99 11.44 2.39
N TYR A 41 19.72 11.63 2.02
CA TYR A 41 18.61 11.64 2.96
C TYR A 41 17.88 10.29 2.96
N HIS A 42 17.71 9.69 4.14
CA HIS A 42 16.93 8.47 4.33
C HIS A 42 15.46 8.70 4.02
N MET A 43 14.83 7.74 3.35
CA MET A 43 13.39 7.72 3.22
C MET A 43 12.74 7.24 4.52
N LYS A 44 11.65 7.90 4.94
CA LYS A 44 10.78 7.42 6.02
C LYS A 44 9.91 6.26 5.54
N ASP A 45 9.38 5.52 6.50
CA ASP A 45 8.30 4.55 6.28
C ASP A 45 7.18 5.17 5.45
N CYS A 46 6.69 4.44 4.47
CA CYS A 46 5.57 4.88 3.65
C CYS A 46 4.73 3.69 3.15
N ILE A 47 3.48 3.96 2.77
CA ILE A 47 2.70 2.98 2.03
C ILE A 47 3.17 3.03 0.58
N GLY A 48 3.57 1.87 0.05
CA GLY A 48 3.91 1.69 -1.34
C GLY A 48 2.82 0.94 -2.09
N MET A 49 2.58 1.34 -3.33
CA MET A 49 1.67 0.63 -4.24
C MET A 49 2.46 -0.10 -5.31
N LYS A 50 2.21 -1.40 -5.48
CA LYS A 50 2.56 -2.09 -6.73
C LYS A 50 1.52 -1.71 -7.78
N THR A 51 1.96 -1.06 -8.84
CA THR A 51 1.08 -0.64 -9.94
C THR A 51 0.80 -1.80 -10.90
N ALA A 52 -0.19 -1.61 -11.79
CA ALA A 52 -0.51 -2.54 -12.86
C ALA A 52 0.67 -2.79 -13.81
N ASN A 53 1.58 -1.82 -13.92
CA ASN A 53 2.77 -1.89 -14.79
C ASN A 53 3.98 -2.51 -14.07
N ASN A 54 3.78 -3.20 -12.95
CA ASN A 54 4.84 -3.82 -12.15
C ASN A 54 5.90 -2.84 -11.61
N LEU A 55 5.51 -1.59 -11.36
CA LEU A 55 6.35 -0.60 -10.70
C LEU A 55 5.92 -0.43 -9.23
N MET A 56 6.89 -0.22 -8.33
CA MET A 56 6.59 0.21 -6.96
C MET A 56 6.54 1.74 -6.91
N GLN A 57 5.38 2.26 -6.52
CA GLN A 57 5.17 3.69 -6.26
C GLN A 57 5.23 3.92 -4.75
N PRO A 58 6.30 4.50 -4.20
CA PRO A 58 6.36 4.89 -2.79
C PRO A 58 5.49 6.12 -2.54
N GLY A 59 5.01 6.25 -1.29
CA GLY A 59 4.21 7.41 -0.87
C GLY A 59 2.81 7.42 -1.47
N TRP A 60 2.16 6.26 -1.57
CA TRP A 60 0.76 6.18 -1.98
C TRP A 60 -0.13 7.00 -1.03
N LEU A 61 -1.02 7.79 -1.61
CA LEU A 61 -1.94 8.67 -0.89
C LEU A 61 -3.36 8.13 -1.05
N ALA A 62 -3.99 7.80 0.08
CA ALA A 62 -5.39 7.41 0.09
C ALA A 62 -6.28 8.62 -0.25
N SER A 63 -7.16 8.46 -1.23
CA SER A 63 -8.28 9.34 -1.50
C SER A 63 -9.42 9.10 -0.51
N GLN A 64 -10.35 10.05 -0.40
CA GLN A 64 -11.54 9.91 0.44
C GLN A 64 -12.37 8.67 0.06
N ILE A 65 -12.42 8.33 -1.23
CA ILE A 65 -13.14 7.15 -1.73
C ILE A 65 -12.48 5.87 -1.22
N GLU A 66 -11.15 5.82 -1.15
CA GLU A 66 -10.39 4.67 -0.63
C GLU A 66 -10.48 4.53 0.89
N MET A 67 -10.53 5.66 1.61
CA MET A 67 -10.71 5.65 3.06
C MET A 67 -12.10 5.21 3.50
N LEU A 68 -13.16 5.56 2.74
CA LEU A 68 -14.56 5.20 3.04
C LEU A 68 -14.96 3.81 2.54
N ALA A 69 -13.99 3.04 2.08
CA ALA A 69 -14.20 1.86 1.28
C ALA A 69 -14.18 0.58 2.14
N GLU A 70 -15.07 -0.38 1.85
CA GLU A 70 -15.30 -1.57 2.69
C GLU A 70 -14.90 -2.91 2.06
N ASP A 71 -14.39 -2.87 0.82
CA ASP A 71 -13.96 -4.04 0.04
C ASP A 71 -12.44 -4.29 0.07
N TRP A 72 -11.75 -3.85 1.12
CA TRP A 72 -10.33 -4.18 1.29
C TRP A 72 -10.14 -5.66 1.65
N GLU A 73 -9.12 -6.28 1.07
CA GLU A 73 -8.77 -7.69 1.19
C GLU A 73 -7.27 -7.85 1.42
N ILE A 74 -6.87 -8.86 2.22
CA ILE A 74 -5.46 -9.27 2.34
C ILE A 74 -5.13 -10.12 1.11
N VAL A 75 -3.97 -9.87 0.51
CA VAL A 75 -3.47 -10.63 -0.65
C VAL A 75 -2.04 -11.13 -0.39
N ASP A 76 -1.62 -12.15 -1.16
CA ASP A 76 -0.32 -12.81 -1.02
C ASP A 76 0.86 -12.10 -1.72
#